data_AF-A0A3C0IPW5-F1
#
_entry.id   AF-A0A3C0IPW5-F1
#
_cell.length_a   1.000
_cell.length_b   1.000
_cell.length_c   1.000
_cell.angle_alpha   90.00
_cell.angle_beta   90.00
_cell.angle_gamma   90.00
#
_symmetry.space_group_name_H-M   'P 1'
#
loop_
_entity.id
_entity.type
_entity.pdbx_description
1 polymer ?
#
loop_
_entity_poly.entity_id
_entity_poly.type
_entity_poly.pdbx_seq_one_letter_code
_entity_poly.pdbx_strand_id
1 'polypeptide(L)'
;MNNADIYVSENLGTNAVHFQAHIIAQSMAQHLGDKRAAVYAQRAEQIKKAINRQLWLAKQQYYAQYTYGRHQLMVSPRFEALGEALSILFNITDPAKAKAIIANAPLTTFGTTCIYPQIPNIPPYHNNGIWPFVQAYWNLAAAKAGNEKVLVHGLAAIYRAAGLFLTNYENMVAATGDFLGTEINSDRMLWSMAGNLAMVHRVFMGMQFSPQGISFNPVVPKVFGGNKTLTHFQYRNATLNITVKGYGNKIASVLIDGKPATKAFIAGNIKGHHTVVIQLANNSFDGDGMQLAPNYTTLPNPQPKLEGQQLVWPQIDGAVRYEVFRNGKPHRTTLQPSLTVNVDTPAQYQVIA
;
A
#
# COMPACT_ATOMS: atom_id res chain seq x y z
N MET A 1 -0.78 -20.03 -16.85
CA MET A 1 -1.66 -19.63 -15.73
C MET A 1 -3.09 -19.86 -16.18
N ASN A 2 -3.93 -20.46 -15.34
CA ASN A 2 -5.37 -20.59 -15.58
C ASN A 2 -6.17 -20.03 -14.40
N ASN A 3 -7.50 -20.02 -14.51
CA ASN A 3 -8.38 -19.47 -13.47
C ASN A 3 -8.23 -20.17 -12.11
N ALA A 4 -7.89 -21.46 -12.10
CA ALA A 4 -7.64 -22.20 -10.86
C ALA A 4 -6.37 -21.68 -10.16
N ASP A 5 -5.31 -21.38 -10.91
CA ASP A 5 -4.07 -20.81 -10.37
C ASP A 5 -4.31 -19.44 -9.70
N ILE A 6 -5.22 -18.63 -10.27
CA ILE A 6 -5.61 -17.34 -9.70
C ILE A 6 -6.45 -17.55 -8.43
N TYR A 7 -7.45 -18.45 -8.48
CA TYR A 7 -8.35 -18.72 -7.37
C TYR A 7 -7.63 -19.18 -6.10
N VAL A 8 -6.59 -20.00 -6.24
CA VAL A 8 -5.82 -20.53 -5.09
C VAL A 8 -4.73 -19.59 -4.59
N SER A 9 -4.49 -18.46 -5.26
CA SER A 9 -3.49 -17.49 -4.82
C SER A 9 -3.99 -16.70 -3.61
N GLU A 10 -3.10 -16.42 -2.66
CA GLU A 10 -3.45 -15.70 -1.42
C GLU A 10 -2.76 -14.34 -1.42
N ASN A 11 -3.47 -13.30 -1.89
CA ASN A 11 -2.93 -11.95 -2.05
C ASN A 11 -2.94 -11.12 -0.76
N LEU A 12 -1.90 -10.31 -0.56
CA LEU A 12 -1.72 -9.43 0.60
C LEU A 12 -2.87 -8.43 0.74
N GLY A 13 -3.14 -7.63 -0.30
CA GLY A 13 -4.18 -6.62 -0.30
C GLY A 13 -5.57 -7.20 -0.08
N THR A 14 -5.91 -8.31 -0.74
CA THR A 14 -7.17 -9.03 -0.51
C THR A 14 -7.34 -9.45 0.94
N ASN A 15 -6.31 -10.08 1.53
CA ASN A 15 -6.33 -10.48 2.93
C ASN A 15 -6.43 -9.27 3.88
N ALA A 16 -5.73 -8.16 3.59
CA ALA A 16 -5.82 -6.94 4.37
C ALA A 16 -7.24 -6.34 4.36
N VAL A 17 -7.92 -6.35 3.21
CA VAL A 17 -9.31 -5.92 3.11
C VAL A 17 -10.24 -6.87 3.86
N HIS A 18 -10.06 -8.18 3.77
CA HIS A 18 -10.85 -9.15 4.55
C HIS A 18 -10.67 -8.99 6.06
N PHE A 19 -9.45 -8.71 6.52
CA PHE A 19 -9.19 -8.32 7.90
C PHE A 19 -10.04 -7.11 8.30
N GLN A 20 -9.96 -6.02 7.54
CA GLN A 20 -10.68 -4.79 7.87
C GLN A 20 -12.20 -4.96 7.79
N ALA A 21 -12.70 -5.74 6.83
CA ALA A 21 -14.12 -6.08 6.72
C ALA A 21 -14.62 -6.82 7.97
N HIS A 22 -13.83 -7.74 8.52
CA HIS A 22 -14.16 -8.40 9.78
C HIS A 22 -14.12 -7.45 10.99
N ILE A 23 -13.17 -6.51 11.06
CA ILE A 23 -13.17 -5.47 12.09
C ILE A 23 -14.44 -4.60 12.02
N ILE A 24 -14.87 -4.23 10.82
CA ILE A 24 -16.10 -3.45 10.61
C ILE A 24 -17.33 -4.29 11.01
N ALA A 25 -17.43 -5.53 10.54
CA ALA A 25 -18.53 -6.43 10.86
C ALA A 25 -18.61 -6.71 12.38
N GLN A 26 -17.47 -6.86 13.06
CA GLN A 26 -17.40 -6.94 14.51
C GLN A 26 -18.01 -5.69 15.15
N SER A 27 -17.59 -4.49 14.75
CA SER A 27 -18.09 -3.23 15.31
C SER A 27 -19.61 -3.07 15.10
N MET A 28 -20.12 -3.46 13.94
CA MET A 28 -21.56 -3.44 13.64
C MET A 28 -22.31 -4.45 14.51
N ALA A 29 -21.83 -5.68 14.60
CA ALA A 29 -22.43 -6.73 15.44
C ALA A 29 -22.48 -6.31 16.91
N GLN A 30 -21.42 -5.70 17.44
CA GLN A 30 -21.39 -5.16 18.81
C GLN A 30 -22.48 -4.10 19.04
N HIS A 31 -22.65 -3.16 18.09
CA HIS A 31 -23.70 -2.14 18.18
C HIS A 31 -25.12 -2.73 18.16
N LEU A 32 -25.30 -3.86 17.47
CA LEU A 32 -26.58 -4.54 17.37
C LEU A 32 -26.83 -5.57 18.50
N GLY A 33 -25.87 -5.76 19.42
CA GLY A 33 -25.95 -6.80 20.45
C GLY A 33 -25.83 -8.23 19.90
N ASP A 34 -25.26 -8.40 18.70
CA ASP A 34 -25.13 -9.68 18.03
C ASP A 34 -23.87 -10.45 18.48
N LYS A 35 -24.08 -11.70 18.95
CA LYS A 35 -23.03 -12.60 19.44
C LYS A 35 -21.99 -12.97 18.38
N ARG A 36 -22.30 -12.82 17.08
CA ARG A 36 -21.35 -13.06 15.98
C ARG A 36 -20.17 -12.10 15.97
N ALA A 37 -20.21 -11.01 16.74
CA ALA A 37 -19.07 -10.12 16.96
C ALA A 37 -17.78 -10.88 17.32
N ALA A 38 -17.87 -11.90 18.18
CA ALA A 38 -16.73 -12.71 18.58
C ALA A 38 -16.12 -13.53 17.41
N VAL A 39 -16.97 -14.04 16.51
CA VAL A 39 -16.54 -14.81 15.33
C VAL A 39 -15.77 -13.91 14.36
N TYR A 40 -16.27 -12.70 14.12
CA TYR A 40 -15.58 -11.73 13.26
C TYR A 40 -14.24 -11.30 13.85
N ALA A 41 -14.19 -11.03 15.16
CA ALA A 41 -12.94 -10.72 15.85
C ALA A 41 -11.90 -11.84 15.71
N GLN A 42 -12.32 -13.09 15.93
CA GLN A 42 -11.44 -14.26 15.79
C GLN A 42 -10.89 -14.40 14.37
N ARG A 43 -11.73 -14.23 13.34
CA ARG A 43 -11.32 -14.31 11.93
C ARG A 43 -10.33 -13.20 11.56
N ALA A 44 -10.59 -11.96 11.99
CA ALA A 44 -9.67 -10.85 11.80
C ALA A 44 -8.30 -11.19 12.42
N GLU A 45 -8.26 -11.66 13.66
CA GLU A 45 -7.00 -12.01 14.32
C GLU A 45 -6.25 -13.16 13.62
N GLN A 46 -6.97 -14.17 13.13
CA GLN A 46 -6.37 -15.26 12.34
C GLN A 46 -5.73 -14.74 11.05
N ILE A 47 -6.42 -13.86 10.30
CA ILE A 47 -5.89 -13.24 9.09
C ILE A 47 -4.65 -12.40 9.40
N LYS A 48 -4.70 -11.55 10.44
CA LYS A 48 -3.57 -10.72 10.86
C LYS A 48 -2.34 -11.57 11.19
N LYS A 49 -2.52 -12.66 11.95
CA LYS A 49 -1.43 -13.60 12.27
C LYS A 49 -0.91 -14.30 11.03
N ALA A 50 -1.79 -14.72 10.12
CA ALA A 50 -1.40 -15.38 8.87
C ALA A 50 -0.58 -14.45 7.97
N ILE A 51 -1.02 -13.21 7.71
CA ILE A 51 -0.25 -12.22 6.94
C ILE A 51 1.14 -12.03 7.54
N ASN A 52 1.23 -11.78 8.85
CA ASN A 52 2.50 -11.54 9.53
C ASN A 52 3.47 -12.72 9.53
N ARG A 53 2.96 -13.95 9.46
CA ARG A 53 3.77 -15.17 9.47
C ARG A 53 4.15 -15.63 8.06
N GLN A 54 3.21 -15.59 7.12
CA GLN A 54 3.33 -16.19 5.80
C GLN A 54 3.97 -15.24 4.79
N LEU A 55 3.70 -13.93 4.91
CA LEU A 55 4.08 -12.96 3.88
C LEU A 55 5.25 -12.06 4.30
N TRP A 56 5.64 -12.00 5.56
CA TRP A 56 6.74 -11.12 5.99
C TRP A 56 8.08 -11.57 5.42
N LEU A 57 8.72 -10.72 4.63
CA LEU A 57 10.03 -10.96 4.03
C LEU A 57 11.12 -10.29 4.87
N ALA A 58 11.71 -11.04 5.80
CA ALA A 58 12.69 -10.48 6.74
C ALA A 58 13.93 -9.87 6.07
N LYS A 59 14.35 -10.35 4.89
CA LYS A 59 15.49 -9.76 4.17
C LYS A 59 15.13 -8.41 3.52
N GLN A 60 13.93 -8.32 2.96
CA GLN A 60 13.42 -7.15 2.25
C GLN A 60 12.81 -6.09 3.17
N GLN A 61 12.43 -6.48 4.40
CA GLN A 61 11.78 -5.62 5.39
C GLN A 61 10.38 -5.12 4.94
N TYR A 62 9.69 -5.92 4.13
CA TYR A 62 8.31 -5.69 3.71
C TYR A 62 7.55 -7.01 3.49
N TYR A 63 6.27 -6.99 3.15
CA TYR A 63 5.48 -8.19 2.85
C TYR A 63 5.55 -8.61 1.37
N ALA A 64 5.52 -9.92 1.13
CA ALA A 64 5.31 -10.48 -0.19
C ALA A 64 3.91 -10.16 -0.73
N GLN A 65 3.80 -9.95 -2.04
CA GLN A 65 2.53 -9.64 -2.70
C GLN A 65 1.47 -10.75 -2.60
N TYR A 66 1.88 -12.03 -2.64
CA TYR A 66 0.98 -13.17 -2.52
C TYR A 66 1.73 -14.51 -2.37
N THR A 67 0.99 -15.55 -1.98
CA THR A 67 1.37 -16.95 -2.23
C THR A 67 0.70 -17.49 -3.50
N TYR A 68 1.35 -18.40 -4.24
CA TYR A 68 0.82 -18.96 -5.48
C TYR A 68 1.31 -20.40 -5.72
N GLY A 69 0.55 -21.17 -6.49
CA GLY A 69 0.86 -22.58 -6.76
C GLY A 69 -0.42 -23.36 -7.04
N ARG A 70 -0.39 -24.68 -6.84
CA ARG A 70 -1.58 -25.54 -6.94
C ARG A 70 -1.72 -26.44 -5.73
N HIS A 71 -0.82 -27.41 -5.63
CA HIS A 71 -0.79 -28.35 -4.51
C HIS A 71 0.12 -27.84 -3.39
N GLN A 72 1.19 -27.16 -3.76
CA GLN A 72 2.11 -26.50 -2.84
C GLN A 72 2.23 -25.03 -3.23
N LEU A 73 2.04 -24.15 -2.26
CA LEU A 73 2.15 -22.71 -2.46
C LEU A 73 3.58 -22.23 -2.21
N MET A 74 4.02 -21.27 -3.02
CA MET A 74 5.26 -20.53 -2.84
C MET A 74 4.97 -19.06 -2.63
N VAL A 75 5.86 -18.39 -1.91
CA VAL A 75 5.79 -16.94 -1.71
C VAL A 75 6.34 -16.24 -2.95
N SER A 76 5.59 -15.29 -3.51
CA SER A 76 6.09 -14.36 -4.52
C SER A 76 6.71 -13.16 -3.82
N PRO A 77 8.05 -12.98 -3.83
CA PRO A 77 8.72 -11.98 -3.00
C PRO A 77 8.63 -10.55 -3.55
N ARG A 78 7.80 -10.33 -4.57
CA ARG A 78 7.58 -9.00 -5.16
C ARG A 78 6.81 -8.12 -4.18
N PHE A 79 7.06 -6.82 -4.30
CA PHE A 79 6.38 -5.78 -3.56
C PHE A 79 5.06 -5.41 -4.24
N GLU A 80 4.02 -5.12 -3.46
CA GLU A 80 2.71 -4.66 -3.93
C GLU A 80 2.23 -3.51 -3.02
N ALA A 81 2.13 -2.31 -3.58
CA ALA A 81 2.07 -1.09 -2.77
C ALA A 81 0.77 -0.90 -1.99
N LEU A 82 -0.37 -1.33 -2.53
CA LEU A 82 -1.66 -1.13 -1.89
C LEU A 82 -1.81 -2.05 -0.68
N GLY A 83 -1.51 -3.35 -0.80
CA GLY A 83 -1.56 -4.29 0.32
C GLY A 83 -0.60 -3.93 1.45
N GLU A 84 0.58 -3.41 1.13
CA GLU A 84 1.54 -2.88 2.10
C GLU A 84 0.96 -1.67 2.86
N ALA A 85 0.43 -0.69 2.12
CA ALA A 85 -0.20 0.48 2.70
C ALA A 85 -1.40 0.11 3.58
N LEU A 86 -2.27 -0.79 3.12
CA LEU A 86 -3.43 -1.26 3.88
C LEU A 86 -3.01 -2.03 5.14
N SER A 87 -1.93 -2.81 5.09
CA SER A 87 -1.41 -3.52 6.27
C SER A 87 -0.98 -2.56 7.38
N ILE A 88 -0.38 -1.42 7.01
CA ILE A 88 -0.03 -0.34 7.93
C ILE A 88 -1.31 0.39 8.41
N LEU A 89 -2.18 0.78 7.49
CA LEU A 89 -3.36 1.61 7.79
C LEU A 89 -4.37 0.88 8.68
N PHE A 90 -4.56 -0.42 8.48
CA PHE A 90 -5.47 -1.26 9.27
C PHE A 90 -4.84 -1.81 10.55
N ASN A 91 -3.58 -1.46 10.87
CA ASN A 91 -2.85 -1.97 12.04
C ASN A 91 -2.69 -3.51 12.03
N ILE A 92 -2.58 -4.11 10.84
CA ILE A 92 -2.16 -5.51 10.69
C ILE A 92 -0.68 -5.61 11.05
N THR A 93 0.09 -4.61 10.64
CA THR A 93 1.52 -4.46 10.89
C THR A 93 1.77 -3.71 12.19
N ASP A 94 2.77 -4.13 12.96
CA ASP A 94 3.22 -3.38 14.14
C ASP A 94 3.99 -2.10 13.76
N PRO A 95 4.13 -1.11 14.67
CA PRO A 95 4.78 0.15 14.33
C PRO A 95 6.23 0.05 13.86
N ALA A 96 7.00 -0.94 14.34
CA ALA A 96 8.40 -1.09 13.94
C ALA A 96 8.51 -1.61 12.51
N LYS A 97 7.73 -2.65 12.16
CA LYS A 97 7.62 -3.13 10.79
C LYS A 97 7.03 -2.09 9.84
N ALA A 98 6.06 -1.28 10.28
CA ALA A 98 5.49 -0.22 9.47
C ALA A 98 6.56 0.80 9.04
N LYS A 99 7.44 1.21 9.95
CA LYS A 99 8.60 2.05 9.62
C LYS A 99 9.56 1.37 8.66
N ALA A 100 9.84 0.08 8.90
CA ALA A 100 10.73 -0.69 8.05
C ALA A 100 10.19 -0.81 6.61
N ILE A 101 8.90 -1.11 6.43
CA ILE A 101 8.23 -1.17 5.13
C ILE A 101 8.39 0.16 4.39
N ILE A 102 8.00 1.27 5.03
CA ILE A 102 8.03 2.58 4.39
C ILE A 102 9.45 2.98 3.99
N ALA A 103 10.46 2.67 4.82
CA ALA A 103 11.85 3.00 4.53
C ALA A 103 12.49 2.13 3.43
N ASN A 104 12.06 0.87 3.28
CA ASN A 104 12.70 -0.11 2.39
C ASN A 104 11.91 -0.44 1.12
N ALA A 105 10.67 0.06 0.99
CA ALA A 105 9.86 -0.15 -0.21
C ALA A 105 10.56 0.40 -1.47
N PRO A 106 10.56 -0.34 -2.59
CA PRO A 106 11.27 0.04 -3.80
C PRO A 106 10.50 1.13 -4.58
N LEU A 107 10.70 2.40 -4.20
CA LEU A 107 10.03 3.52 -4.86
C LEU A 107 10.73 3.87 -6.18
N THR A 108 9.96 4.24 -7.20
CA THR A 108 10.51 4.71 -8.48
C THR A 108 10.51 6.23 -8.54
N THR A 109 11.22 6.80 -9.51
CA THR A 109 11.39 8.26 -9.67
C THR A 109 10.08 9.03 -9.61
N PHE A 110 9.02 8.54 -10.26
CA PHE A 110 7.74 9.27 -10.39
C PHE A 110 6.69 8.88 -9.35
N GLY A 111 6.95 7.92 -8.48
CA GLY A 111 5.99 7.42 -7.50
C GLY A 111 6.23 5.97 -7.10
N THR A 112 5.35 5.45 -6.25
CA THR A 112 5.27 4.02 -5.96
C THR A 112 4.58 3.33 -7.13
N THR A 113 5.17 2.25 -7.63
CA THR A 113 4.49 1.39 -8.60
C THR A 113 3.49 0.51 -7.88
N CYS A 114 2.45 0.05 -8.58
CA CYS A 114 1.49 -0.88 -8.00
C CYS A 114 2.16 -2.21 -7.62
N ILE A 115 3.08 -2.70 -8.47
CA ILE A 115 3.88 -3.92 -8.27
C ILE A 115 5.35 -3.59 -8.57
N TYR A 116 6.28 -4.21 -7.83
CA TYR A 116 7.71 -4.13 -8.14
C TYR A 116 8.45 -5.44 -7.84
N PRO A 117 9.40 -5.89 -8.69
CA PRO A 117 9.72 -5.32 -10.00
C PRO A 117 8.63 -5.59 -11.05
N GLN A 118 8.73 -4.91 -12.19
CA GLN A 118 7.76 -5.05 -13.26
C GLN A 118 7.80 -6.44 -13.90
N ILE A 119 6.67 -6.85 -14.47
CA ILE A 119 6.48 -8.07 -15.24
C ILE A 119 6.81 -7.77 -16.72
N PRO A 120 7.67 -8.55 -17.38
CA PRO A 120 7.99 -8.34 -18.78
C PRO A 120 6.79 -8.66 -19.67
N ASN A 121 6.74 -7.99 -20.82
CA ASN A 121 5.69 -8.16 -21.84
C ASN A 121 4.27 -7.85 -21.36
N ILE A 122 4.13 -7.21 -20.19
CA ILE A 122 2.86 -6.67 -19.71
C ILE A 122 2.93 -5.14 -19.81
N PRO A 123 2.13 -4.53 -20.69
CA PRO A 123 2.13 -3.08 -20.88
C PRO A 123 1.62 -2.32 -19.64
N PRO A 124 1.81 -0.98 -19.60
CA PRO A 124 1.45 -0.17 -18.44
C PRO A 124 -0.07 -0.13 -18.20
N TYR A 125 -0.50 -0.77 -17.11
CA TYR A 125 -1.81 -0.56 -16.49
C TYR A 125 -1.67 -0.88 -15.01
N HIS A 126 -1.92 -2.11 -14.57
CA HIS A 126 -1.57 -2.57 -13.21
C HIS A 126 -0.06 -2.81 -13.05
N ASN A 127 0.60 -3.30 -14.10
CA ASN A 127 2.05 -3.45 -14.16
C ASN A 127 2.69 -2.17 -14.72
N ASN A 128 3.93 -1.86 -14.35
CA ASN A 128 4.67 -0.67 -14.84
C ASN A 128 3.86 0.64 -14.74
N GLY A 129 2.94 0.69 -13.78
CA GLY A 129 1.98 1.77 -13.59
C GLY A 129 2.07 2.37 -12.20
N ILE A 130 1.80 3.66 -12.13
CA ILE A 130 1.65 4.45 -10.90
C ILE A 130 0.21 4.93 -10.89
N TRP A 131 -0.61 4.32 -10.04
CA TRP A 131 -2.00 4.75 -9.87
C TRP A 131 -2.08 5.78 -8.75
N PRO A 132 -2.59 7.00 -8.99
CA PRO A 132 -2.66 8.03 -7.95
C PRO A 132 -3.46 7.61 -6.71
N PHE A 133 -4.45 6.72 -6.83
CA PHE A 133 -5.15 6.20 -5.65
C PHE A 133 -4.27 5.29 -4.80
N VAL A 134 -3.47 4.40 -5.41
CA VAL A 134 -2.50 3.55 -4.68
C VAL A 134 -1.45 4.43 -4.03
N GLN A 135 -0.94 5.43 -4.76
CA GLN A 135 -0.03 6.43 -4.23
C GLN A 135 -0.64 7.18 -3.03
N ALA A 136 -1.93 7.53 -3.07
CA ALA A 136 -2.60 8.19 -1.96
C ALA A 136 -2.65 7.30 -0.71
N TYR A 137 -2.99 6.01 -0.84
CA TYR A 137 -2.93 5.07 0.29
C TYR A 137 -1.51 4.92 0.83
N TRP A 138 -0.51 4.84 -0.05
CA TRP A 138 0.90 4.81 0.32
C TRP A 138 1.31 6.06 1.10
N ASN A 139 0.89 7.25 0.67
CA ASN A 139 1.15 8.51 1.37
C ASN A 139 0.50 8.53 2.77
N LEU A 140 -0.72 8.03 2.90
CA LEU A 140 -1.38 7.90 4.20
C LEU A 140 -0.61 6.94 5.12
N ALA A 141 -0.08 5.83 4.58
CA ALA A 141 0.74 4.89 5.33
C ALA A 141 2.08 5.53 5.76
N ALA A 142 2.75 6.27 4.87
CA ALA A 142 3.97 7.01 5.18
C ALA A 142 3.76 8.09 6.26
N ALA A 143 2.65 8.84 6.16
CA ALA A 143 2.26 9.81 7.17
C ALA A 143 2.00 9.13 8.53
N LYS A 144 1.32 7.98 8.54
CA LYS A 144 1.05 7.19 9.76
C LYS A 144 2.33 6.61 10.38
N ALA A 145 3.27 6.15 9.56
CA ALA A 145 4.56 5.62 10.01
C ALA A 145 5.52 6.73 10.48
N GLY A 146 5.27 7.98 10.06
CA GLY A 146 6.08 9.14 10.42
C GLY A 146 7.36 9.27 9.61
N ASN A 147 7.34 8.92 8.32
CA ASN A 147 8.47 9.08 7.40
C ASN A 147 8.26 10.28 6.46
N GLU A 148 8.93 11.39 6.74
CA GLU A 148 8.77 12.62 5.97
C GLU A 148 9.24 12.50 4.51
N LYS A 149 10.37 11.82 4.27
CA LYS A 149 10.98 11.74 2.93
C LYS A 149 10.07 11.01 1.96
N VAL A 150 9.55 9.86 2.37
CA VAL A 150 8.60 9.08 1.56
C VAL A 150 7.30 9.84 1.36
N LEU A 151 6.80 10.54 2.39
CA LEU A 151 5.61 11.36 2.25
C LEU A 151 5.80 12.51 1.26
N VAL A 152 6.95 13.20 1.28
CA VAL A 152 7.25 14.27 0.32
C VAL A 152 7.35 13.73 -1.09
N HIS A 153 8.05 12.62 -1.31
CA HIS A 153 8.12 11.95 -2.61
C HIS A 153 6.74 11.60 -3.15
N GLY A 154 5.89 11.00 -2.32
CA GLY A 154 4.57 10.60 -2.72
C GLY A 154 3.56 11.74 -2.91
N LEU A 155 3.69 12.84 -2.14
CA LEU A 155 2.93 14.08 -2.40
C LEU A 155 3.35 14.70 -3.73
N ALA A 156 4.66 14.72 -4.01
CA ALA A 156 5.19 15.21 -5.28
C ALA A 156 4.68 14.37 -6.47
N ALA A 157 4.59 13.04 -6.34
CA ALA A 157 4.04 12.16 -7.37
C ALA A 157 2.60 12.56 -7.77
N ILE A 158 1.72 12.82 -6.78
CA ILE A 158 0.33 13.24 -7.03
C ILE A 158 0.28 14.67 -7.60
N TYR A 159 0.95 15.63 -6.97
CA TYR A 159 0.83 17.04 -7.36
C TYR A 159 1.53 17.38 -8.66
N ARG A 160 2.67 16.73 -8.96
CA ARG A 160 3.35 16.88 -10.26
C ARG A 160 2.41 16.43 -11.39
N ALA A 161 1.84 15.23 -11.28
CA ALA A 161 0.93 14.68 -12.27
C ALA A 161 -0.27 15.62 -12.51
N ALA A 162 -0.97 16.00 -11.44
CA ALA A 162 -2.13 16.88 -11.54
C ALA A 162 -1.77 18.29 -12.07
N GLY A 163 -0.61 18.83 -11.67
CA GLY A 163 -0.17 20.16 -12.08
C GLY A 163 0.29 20.23 -13.55
N LEU A 164 0.98 19.20 -14.04
CA LEU A 164 1.46 19.17 -15.44
C LEU A 164 0.33 18.86 -16.42
N PHE A 165 -0.55 17.93 -16.07
CA PHE A 165 -1.59 17.46 -16.99
C PHE A 165 -2.97 18.07 -16.74
N LEU A 166 -3.07 18.96 -15.75
CA LEU A 166 -4.28 19.73 -15.42
C LEU A 166 -5.51 18.87 -15.12
N THR A 167 -5.31 17.60 -14.75
CA THR A 167 -6.39 16.67 -14.38
C THR A 167 -5.88 15.54 -13.48
N ASN A 168 -6.79 14.76 -12.90
CA ASN A 168 -6.47 13.61 -12.06
C ASN A 168 -6.69 12.31 -12.85
N TYR A 169 -5.69 11.94 -13.65
CA TYR A 169 -5.69 10.68 -14.40
C TYR A 169 -5.77 9.46 -13.49
N GLU A 170 -6.26 8.35 -14.03
CA GLU A 170 -6.29 7.06 -13.35
C GLU A 170 -4.89 6.47 -13.14
N ASN A 171 -3.99 6.67 -14.11
CA ASN A 171 -2.71 5.98 -14.13
C ASN A 171 -1.61 6.76 -14.86
N MET A 172 -0.35 6.50 -14.50
CA MET A 172 0.86 7.02 -15.14
C MET A 172 1.85 5.87 -15.41
N VAL A 173 2.61 5.95 -16.50
CA VAL A 173 3.69 5.01 -16.80
C VAL A 173 4.85 5.23 -15.83
N ALA A 174 5.30 4.18 -15.14
CA ALA A 174 6.31 4.31 -14.10
C ALA A 174 7.68 4.79 -14.60
N ALA A 175 8.02 4.50 -15.86
CA ALA A 175 9.27 4.90 -16.48
C ALA A 175 9.35 6.40 -16.82
N THR A 176 8.21 7.04 -17.12
CA THR A 176 8.16 8.41 -17.67
C THR A 176 7.39 9.39 -16.79
N GLY A 177 6.53 8.88 -15.90
CA GLY A 177 5.60 9.71 -15.12
C GLY A 177 4.57 10.42 -15.99
N ASP A 178 4.31 9.88 -17.19
CA ASP A 178 3.35 10.38 -18.17
C ASP A 178 2.16 9.43 -18.27
N PHE A 179 0.98 9.94 -18.61
CA PHE A 179 -0.21 9.12 -18.87
C PHE A 179 -0.12 8.46 -20.26
N LEU A 180 0.62 9.05 -21.20
CA LEU A 180 0.86 8.47 -22.51
C LEU A 180 1.66 7.17 -22.39
N GLY A 181 1.09 6.09 -22.92
CA GLY A 181 1.66 4.74 -22.86
C GLY A 181 0.96 3.79 -21.89
N THR A 182 -0.03 4.26 -21.12
CA THR A 182 -0.94 3.36 -20.40
C THR A 182 -1.95 2.73 -21.37
N GLU A 183 -2.27 1.45 -21.21
CA GLU A 183 -3.26 0.75 -22.05
C GLU A 183 -4.68 1.30 -21.88
N ILE A 184 -5.05 1.55 -20.61
CA ILE A 184 -6.36 2.00 -20.18
C ILE A 184 -6.13 3.15 -19.20
N ASN A 185 -6.88 4.24 -19.41
CA ASN A 185 -6.79 5.41 -18.55
C ASN A 185 -8.08 6.23 -18.65
N SER A 186 -8.47 6.85 -17.54
CA SER A 186 -9.47 7.92 -17.51
C SER A 186 -8.81 9.23 -17.09
N ASP A 187 -9.19 10.32 -17.73
CA ASP A 187 -8.76 11.67 -17.40
C ASP A 187 -9.40 12.21 -16.11
N ARG A 188 -10.53 11.66 -15.67
CA ARG A 188 -11.31 12.14 -14.50
C ARG A 188 -11.69 11.00 -13.57
N MET A 189 -10.69 10.30 -13.07
CA MET A 189 -10.96 9.11 -12.28
C MET A 189 -11.30 9.42 -10.83
N LEU A 190 -12.48 9.01 -10.37
CA LEU A 190 -13.02 9.37 -9.05
C LEU A 190 -12.09 8.97 -7.89
N TRP A 191 -11.45 7.80 -7.96
CA TRP A 191 -10.51 7.36 -6.93
C TRP A 191 -9.19 8.15 -6.93
N SER A 192 -8.72 8.61 -8.09
CA SER A 192 -7.56 9.50 -8.19
C SER A 192 -7.87 10.89 -7.61
N MET A 193 -9.05 11.44 -7.95
CA MET A 193 -9.55 12.69 -7.37
C MET A 193 -9.70 12.59 -5.85
N ALA A 194 -10.31 11.50 -5.36
CA ALA A 194 -10.45 11.24 -3.93
C ALA A 194 -9.08 11.07 -3.25
N GLY A 195 -8.12 10.42 -3.92
CA GLY A 195 -6.75 10.28 -3.44
C GLY A 195 -6.06 11.64 -3.26
N ASN A 196 -6.20 12.54 -4.23
CA ASN A 196 -5.67 13.90 -4.13
C ASN A 196 -6.35 14.69 -2.99
N LEU A 197 -7.69 14.66 -2.91
CA LEU A 197 -8.44 15.29 -1.81
C LEU A 197 -8.05 14.73 -0.44
N ALA A 198 -7.70 13.44 -0.35
CA ALA A 198 -7.23 12.82 0.88
C ALA A 198 -5.89 13.41 1.36
N MET A 199 -5.02 13.93 0.48
CA MET A 199 -3.81 14.63 0.90
C MET A 199 -4.16 15.90 1.68
N VAL A 200 -5.20 16.62 1.27
CA VAL A 200 -5.70 17.78 2.02
C VAL A 200 -6.39 17.34 3.30
N HIS A 201 -7.41 16.49 3.21
CA HIS A 201 -8.26 16.17 4.36
C HIS A 201 -7.57 15.28 5.39
N ARG A 202 -6.84 14.26 4.97
CA ARG A 202 -6.31 13.21 5.86
C ARG A 202 -4.83 13.38 6.20
N VAL A 203 -4.03 14.03 5.35
CA VAL A 203 -2.62 14.32 5.63
C VAL A 203 -2.49 15.71 6.26
N PHE A 204 -2.80 16.78 5.53
CA PHE A 204 -2.56 18.15 6.00
C PHE A 204 -3.51 18.59 7.11
N MET A 205 -4.81 18.28 7.01
CA MET A 205 -5.77 18.54 8.09
C MET A 205 -5.77 17.41 9.13
N GLY A 206 -5.25 16.23 8.78
CA GLY A 206 -5.13 15.11 9.70
C GLY A 206 -6.45 14.45 10.10
N MET A 207 -7.51 14.59 9.30
CA MET A 207 -8.86 14.18 9.70
C MET A 207 -9.02 12.67 9.72
N GLN A 208 -9.37 12.14 10.88
CA GLN A 208 -9.69 10.73 11.12
C GLN A 208 -11.09 10.62 11.69
N PHE A 209 -11.98 10.01 10.91
CA PHE A 209 -13.41 9.89 11.21
C PHE A 209 -13.70 8.60 11.97
N SER A 210 -14.53 8.70 13.01
CA SER A 210 -15.10 7.56 13.74
C SER A 210 -16.59 7.79 14.00
N PRO A 211 -17.33 6.79 14.52
CA PRO A 211 -18.71 7.00 14.96
C PRO A 211 -18.85 8.17 15.96
N GLN A 212 -17.85 8.34 16.83
CA GLN A 212 -17.85 9.33 17.90
C GLN A 212 -17.57 10.76 17.40
N GLY A 213 -16.84 10.94 16.29
CA GLY A 213 -16.43 12.27 15.86
C GLY A 213 -15.31 12.29 14.83
N ILE A 214 -14.61 13.42 14.77
CA ILE A 214 -13.37 13.62 14.00
C ILE A 214 -12.25 13.85 14.99
N SER A 215 -11.22 13.01 14.95
CA SER A 215 -9.92 13.31 15.55
C SER A 215 -9.00 13.92 14.49
N PHE A 216 -8.14 14.85 14.90
CA PHE A 216 -7.19 15.51 14.01
C PHE A 216 -5.77 15.12 14.41
N ASN A 217 -5.01 14.61 13.44
CA ASN A 217 -3.59 14.28 13.58
C ASN A 217 -2.83 14.70 12.30
N PRO A 218 -2.64 16.01 12.08
CA PRO A 218 -2.03 16.50 10.85
C PRO A 218 -0.55 16.11 10.76
N VAL A 219 -0.13 15.75 9.55
CA VAL A 219 1.26 15.42 9.22
C VAL A 219 1.67 16.34 8.09
N VAL A 220 2.47 17.35 8.41
CA VAL A 220 2.85 18.41 7.48
C VAL A 220 4.37 18.38 7.31
N PRO A 221 4.90 17.89 6.17
CA PRO A 221 6.32 18.00 5.90
C PRO A 221 6.80 19.44 5.94
N LYS A 222 8.05 19.67 6.33
CA LYS A 222 8.67 20.97 6.49
C LYS A 222 8.62 21.82 5.22
N VAL A 223 8.80 21.20 4.04
CA VAL A 223 8.69 21.89 2.74
C VAL A 223 7.28 22.42 2.47
N PHE A 224 6.27 21.79 3.07
CA PHE A 224 4.89 22.25 3.06
C PHE A 224 4.54 22.95 4.38
N GLY A 225 5.45 23.66 5.04
CA GLY A 225 5.13 24.39 6.27
C GLY A 225 4.10 25.52 6.10
N GLY A 226 3.96 26.37 7.11
CA GLY A 226 3.09 27.56 7.09
C GLY A 226 1.65 27.28 7.50
N ASN A 227 0.73 28.14 7.08
CA ASN A 227 -0.68 28.09 7.46
C ASN A 227 -1.52 27.43 6.37
N LYS A 228 -2.41 26.50 6.75
CA LYS A 228 -3.37 25.85 5.86
C LYS A 228 -4.75 25.98 6.43
N THR A 229 -5.71 26.30 5.58
CA THR A 229 -7.09 26.54 5.97
C THR A 229 -8.03 25.70 5.11
N LEU A 230 -8.96 25.00 5.76
CA LEU A 230 -10.10 24.35 5.14
C LEU A 230 -11.37 24.99 5.71
N THR A 231 -12.08 25.75 4.88
CA THR A 231 -13.28 26.48 5.29
C THR A 231 -14.55 25.80 4.79
N HIS A 232 -15.65 26.05 5.49
CA HIS A 232 -16.99 25.56 5.14
C HIS A 232 -17.09 24.04 4.96
N PHE A 233 -16.27 23.26 5.66
CA PHE A 233 -16.32 21.80 5.58
C PHE A 233 -17.60 21.29 6.26
N GLN A 234 -18.49 20.70 5.47
CA GLN A 234 -19.74 20.14 5.98
C GLN A 234 -19.48 18.83 6.73
N TYR A 235 -19.90 18.77 7.99
CA TYR A 235 -19.78 17.59 8.83
C TYR A 235 -21.06 17.35 9.62
N ARG A 236 -21.85 16.36 9.17
CA ARG A 236 -23.16 16.04 9.79
C ARG A 236 -24.02 17.31 9.88
N ASN A 237 -24.38 17.74 11.09
CA ASN A 237 -25.20 18.92 11.35
C ASN A 237 -24.38 20.19 11.63
N ALA A 238 -23.09 20.19 11.31
CA ALA A 238 -22.16 21.26 11.58
C ALA A 238 -21.36 21.66 10.34
N THR A 239 -20.85 22.90 10.38
CA THR A 239 -19.90 23.43 9.39
C THR A 239 -18.60 23.78 10.12
N LEU A 240 -17.48 23.24 9.65
CA LEU A 240 -16.17 23.40 10.27
C LEU A 240 -15.26 24.32 9.45
N ASN A 241 -14.57 25.22 10.15
CA ASN A 241 -13.43 25.97 9.65
C ASN A 241 -12.18 25.48 10.37
N ILE A 242 -11.28 24.82 9.67
CA ILE A 242 -10.09 24.17 10.24
C ILE A 242 -8.85 24.93 9.77
N THR A 243 -7.97 25.28 10.71
CA THR A 243 -6.67 25.89 10.43
C THR A 243 -5.56 25.05 11.06
N VAL A 244 -4.58 24.65 10.25
CA VAL A 244 -3.35 23.99 10.71
C VAL A 244 -2.17 24.93 10.47
N LYS A 245 -1.38 25.18 11.50
CA LYS A 245 -0.24 26.10 11.47
C LYS A 245 1.06 25.35 11.74
N GLY A 246 2.10 25.66 10.97
CA GLY A 246 3.45 25.13 11.15
C GLY A 246 3.72 23.86 10.34
N TYR A 247 4.67 23.06 10.81
CA TYR A 247 5.04 21.78 10.23
C TYR A 247 5.30 20.72 11.32
N GLY A 248 5.45 19.46 10.92
CA GLY A 248 5.68 18.33 11.81
C GLY A 248 4.50 17.37 11.87
N ASN A 249 4.61 16.40 12.77
CA ASN A 249 3.61 15.35 13.02
C ASN A 249 3.18 15.29 14.49
N LYS A 250 3.51 16.33 15.28
CA LYS A 250 3.08 16.48 16.67
C LYS A 250 2.32 17.78 16.84
N ILE A 251 1.23 17.72 17.57
CA ILE A 251 0.41 18.89 17.91
C ILE A 251 0.99 19.53 19.19
N ALA A 252 1.26 20.83 19.14
CA ALA A 252 1.67 21.62 20.30
C ALA A 252 0.48 22.18 21.07
N SER A 253 -0.53 22.68 20.37
CA SER A 253 -1.76 23.19 20.99
C SER A 253 -2.95 23.16 20.04
N VAL A 254 -4.15 23.19 20.62
CA VAL A 254 -5.42 23.23 19.87
C VAL A 254 -6.35 24.25 20.51
N LEU A 255 -7.02 25.03 19.67
CA LEU A 255 -8.18 25.84 20.04
C LEU A 255 -9.42 25.32 19.31
N ILE A 256 -10.52 25.16 20.04
CA ILE A 256 -11.85 24.89 19.49
C ILE A 256 -12.74 26.06 19.90
N ASP A 257 -13.31 26.76 18.93
CA ASP A 257 -14.12 27.97 19.15
C ASP A 257 -13.41 29.01 20.02
N GLY A 258 -12.11 29.21 19.74
CA GLY A 258 -11.23 30.14 20.45
C GLY A 258 -10.78 29.66 21.84
N LYS A 259 -11.27 28.53 22.34
CA LYS A 259 -10.93 28.00 23.67
C LYS A 259 -9.88 26.90 23.60
N PRO A 260 -8.87 26.88 24.48
CA PRO A 260 -7.92 25.78 24.56
C PRO A 260 -8.61 24.42 24.75
N ALA A 261 -8.17 23.43 23.97
CA ALA A 261 -8.64 22.06 24.06
C ALA A 261 -7.46 21.11 24.33
N THR A 262 -7.69 20.12 25.19
CA THR A 262 -6.68 19.09 25.52
C THR A 262 -6.54 18.02 24.44
N LYS A 263 -7.54 17.91 23.55
CA LYS A 263 -7.56 16.97 22.43
C LYS A 263 -7.98 17.69 21.16
N ALA A 264 -7.33 17.34 20.06
CA ALA A 264 -7.74 17.74 18.72
C ALA A 264 -8.93 16.88 18.27
N PHE A 265 -10.12 17.16 18.77
CA PHE A 265 -11.31 16.33 18.53
C PHE A 265 -12.60 17.14 18.44
N ILE A 266 -13.42 16.83 17.44
CA ILE A 266 -14.78 17.36 17.27
C ILE A 266 -15.78 16.21 17.38
N ALA A 267 -16.72 16.34 18.33
CA ALA A 267 -17.75 15.33 18.56
C ALA A 267 -18.74 15.24 17.39
N GLY A 268 -19.23 14.04 17.13
CA GLY A 268 -20.11 13.75 15.99
C GLY A 268 -21.55 14.23 16.15
N ASN A 269 -21.94 14.74 17.31
CA ASN A 269 -23.27 15.30 17.59
C ASN A 269 -23.28 16.84 17.62
N ILE A 270 -22.15 17.47 17.31
CA ILE A 270 -22.01 18.92 17.27
C ILE A 270 -22.90 19.54 16.18
N LYS A 271 -23.32 20.80 16.37
CA LYS A 271 -24.25 21.50 15.48
C LYS A 271 -23.82 22.95 15.28
N GLY A 272 -24.07 23.50 14.09
CA GLY A 272 -23.77 24.90 13.79
C GLY A 272 -22.33 25.10 13.31
N HIS A 273 -21.82 26.32 13.46
CA HIS A 273 -20.50 26.70 12.95
C HIS A 273 -19.43 26.57 14.02
N HIS A 274 -18.35 25.87 13.70
CA HIS A 274 -17.22 25.68 14.60
C HIS A 274 -15.89 25.99 13.94
N THR A 275 -14.94 26.44 14.75
CA THR A 275 -13.58 26.73 14.35
C THR A 275 -12.61 25.81 15.10
N VAL A 276 -11.66 25.23 14.37
CA VAL A 276 -10.58 24.41 14.92
C VAL A 276 -9.26 25.01 14.48
N VAL A 277 -8.40 25.38 15.42
CA VAL A 277 -7.05 25.89 15.14
C VAL A 277 -6.04 24.95 15.79
N ILE A 278 -5.18 24.35 14.99
CA ILE A 278 -4.16 23.40 15.41
C ILE A 278 -2.79 24.02 15.17
N GLN A 279 -1.99 24.16 16.22
CA GLN A 279 -0.59 24.55 16.12
C GLN A 279 0.26 23.29 16.18
N LEU A 280 1.05 23.04 15.13
CA LEU A 280 2.05 21.98 15.14
C LEU A 280 3.29 22.41 15.92
N ALA A 281 4.01 21.41 16.44
CA ALA A 281 5.21 21.59 17.26
C ALA A 281 6.46 22.01 16.47
N ASN A 282 6.38 22.15 15.14
CA ASN A 282 7.51 22.47 14.27
C ASN A 282 8.68 21.48 14.43
N ASN A 283 8.36 20.21 14.66
CA ASN A 283 9.33 19.14 14.84
C ASN A 283 9.70 18.50 13.49
N SER A 284 10.96 18.10 13.35
CA SER A 284 11.40 17.25 12.24
C SER A 284 10.88 15.82 12.42
N PHE A 285 10.64 15.11 11.31
CA PHE A 285 10.34 13.67 11.29
C PHE A 285 10.93 13.02 10.03
N ASP A 286 12.08 13.51 9.58
CA ASP A 286 12.85 13.10 8.39
C ASP A 286 13.97 12.10 8.71
N GLY A 287 14.02 11.59 9.95
CA GLY A 287 15.08 10.73 10.45
C GLY A 287 15.14 9.35 9.78
N ASP A 288 14.06 8.92 9.12
CA ASP A 288 14.01 7.64 8.42
C ASP A 288 14.52 7.77 6.96
N GLY A 289 14.97 6.65 6.40
CA GLY A 289 15.44 6.55 5.01
C GLY A 289 14.31 6.48 3.99
N MET A 290 14.68 6.50 2.71
CA MET A 290 13.79 6.22 1.58
C MET A 290 14.59 5.44 0.53
N GLN A 291 14.06 4.30 0.09
CA GLN A 291 14.69 3.46 -0.92
C GLN A 291 14.19 3.84 -2.33
N LEU A 292 14.99 4.62 -3.06
CA LEU A 292 14.74 4.84 -4.49
C LEU A 292 15.39 3.71 -5.29
N ALA A 293 14.62 3.05 -6.14
CA ALA A 293 15.05 1.96 -7.00
C ALA A 293 14.88 2.34 -8.48
N PRO A 294 15.76 1.85 -9.37
CA PRO A 294 15.53 2.01 -10.80
C PRO A 294 14.23 1.30 -11.20
N ASN A 295 13.52 1.83 -12.20
CA ASN A 295 12.42 1.08 -12.79
C ASN A 295 13.00 -0.17 -13.46
N TYR A 296 12.67 -1.34 -12.92
CA TYR A 296 13.30 -2.60 -13.28
C TYR A 296 12.23 -3.62 -13.68
N THR A 297 12.46 -4.31 -14.78
CA THR A 297 11.58 -5.37 -15.29
C THR A 297 12.30 -6.70 -15.16
N THR A 298 11.64 -7.66 -14.52
CA THR A 298 12.15 -9.04 -14.37
C THR A 298 12.23 -9.78 -15.71
N LEU A 299 12.96 -10.90 -15.73
CA LEU A 299 12.94 -11.85 -16.83
C LEU A 299 11.58 -12.58 -16.92
N PRO A 300 11.18 -13.08 -18.10
CA PRO A 300 9.94 -13.81 -18.25
C PRO A 300 9.96 -15.10 -17.41
N ASN A 301 8.79 -15.56 -16.99
CA ASN A 301 8.70 -16.80 -16.24
C ASN A 301 9.05 -18.00 -17.15
N PRO A 302 10.02 -18.86 -16.77
CA PRO A 302 10.27 -20.12 -17.46
C PRO A 302 8.99 -20.95 -17.62
N GLN A 303 8.86 -21.63 -18.75
CA GLN A 303 7.75 -22.52 -19.06
C GLN A 303 8.24 -23.97 -19.09
N PRO A 304 8.49 -24.60 -17.92
CA PRO A 304 9.04 -25.94 -17.86
C PRO A 304 8.04 -26.99 -18.35
N LYS A 305 8.55 -27.99 -19.06
CA LYS A 305 7.84 -29.19 -19.51
C LYS A 305 8.66 -30.42 -19.12
N LEU A 306 8.00 -31.53 -18.86
CA LEU A 306 8.66 -32.80 -18.58
C LEU A 306 8.79 -33.61 -19.87
N GLU A 307 10.02 -33.96 -20.23
CA GLU A 307 10.38 -34.81 -21.37
C GLU A 307 11.17 -36.02 -20.86
N GLY A 308 10.49 -37.16 -20.72
CA GLY A 308 11.04 -38.33 -20.04
C GLY A 308 11.40 -38.00 -18.59
N GLN A 309 12.69 -38.02 -18.26
CA GLN A 309 13.21 -37.69 -16.93
C GLN A 309 13.83 -36.28 -16.85
N GLN A 310 13.69 -35.47 -17.90
CA GLN A 310 14.21 -34.10 -17.91
C GLN A 310 13.07 -33.10 -17.80
N LEU A 311 13.20 -32.20 -16.83
CA LEU A 311 12.45 -30.95 -16.84
C LEU A 311 13.21 -29.97 -17.74
N VAL A 312 12.60 -29.52 -18.83
CA VAL A 312 13.22 -28.64 -19.83
C VAL A 312 12.40 -27.38 -20.03
N TRP A 313 13.03 -26.25 -20.32
CA TRP A 313 12.38 -24.99 -20.68
C TRP A 313 13.18 -24.27 -21.77
N PRO A 314 12.60 -23.27 -22.45
CA PRO A 314 13.38 -22.43 -23.36
C PRO A 314 14.46 -21.65 -22.60
N GLN A 315 15.63 -21.45 -23.24
CA GLN A 315 16.64 -20.52 -22.73
C GLN A 315 16.06 -19.10 -22.70
N ILE A 316 16.31 -18.39 -21.62
CA ILE A 316 15.85 -17.01 -21.43
C ILE A 316 17.05 -16.07 -21.56
N ASP A 317 16.97 -15.15 -22.50
CA ASP A 317 18.00 -14.14 -22.71
C ASP A 317 18.20 -13.29 -21.45
N GLY A 318 19.46 -13.16 -21.03
CA GLY A 318 19.83 -12.46 -19.80
C GLY A 318 19.71 -13.30 -18.52
N ALA A 319 19.20 -14.53 -18.56
CA ALA A 319 19.21 -15.42 -17.41
C ALA A 319 20.64 -15.84 -17.05
N VAL A 320 21.07 -15.51 -15.83
CA VAL A 320 22.40 -15.89 -15.32
C VAL A 320 22.40 -17.23 -14.61
N ARG A 321 21.23 -17.69 -14.14
CA ARG A 321 20.99 -19.01 -13.54
C ARG A 321 19.48 -19.28 -13.49
N TYR A 322 19.10 -20.53 -13.26
CA TYR A 322 17.74 -20.92 -12.95
C TYR A 322 17.67 -21.53 -11.55
N GLU A 323 16.66 -21.13 -10.77
CA GLU A 323 16.32 -21.70 -9.48
C GLU A 323 15.11 -22.63 -9.63
N VAL A 324 15.31 -23.91 -9.37
CA VAL A 324 14.29 -24.96 -9.46
C VAL A 324 13.78 -25.27 -8.07
N PHE A 325 12.47 -25.25 -7.93
CA PHE A 325 11.73 -25.59 -6.72
C PHE A 325 11.03 -26.92 -6.91
N ARG A 326 11.01 -27.75 -5.86
CA ARG A 326 10.28 -29.02 -5.80
C ARG A 326 9.32 -28.96 -4.62
N ASN A 327 8.02 -29.14 -4.88
CA ASN A 327 6.96 -29.09 -3.88
C ASN A 327 7.01 -27.79 -3.03
N GLY A 328 7.23 -26.66 -3.71
CA GLY A 328 7.27 -25.34 -3.10
C GLY A 328 8.56 -25.00 -2.33
N LYS A 329 9.57 -25.89 -2.33
CA LYS A 329 10.84 -25.68 -1.64
C LYS A 329 12.01 -25.57 -2.62
N PRO A 330 13.04 -24.75 -2.33
CA PRO A 330 14.27 -24.73 -3.12
C PRO A 330 14.82 -26.14 -3.29
N HIS A 331 15.15 -26.54 -4.51
CA HIS A 331 15.64 -27.87 -4.82
C HIS A 331 17.04 -27.84 -5.44
N ARG A 332 17.21 -27.14 -6.56
CA ARG A 332 18.49 -27.06 -7.28
C ARG A 332 18.62 -25.74 -8.01
N THR A 333 19.87 -25.38 -8.31
CA THR A 333 20.22 -24.30 -9.23
C THR A 333 20.93 -24.88 -10.44
N THR A 334 20.67 -24.36 -11.63
CA THR A 334 21.33 -24.80 -12.87
C THR A 334 21.59 -23.61 -13.79
N LEU A 335 22.63 -23.69 -14.61
CA LEU A 335 22.90 -22.71 -15.69
C LEU A 335 22.25 -23.14 -17.02
N GLN A 336 21.92 -24.42 -17.14
CA GLN A 336 21.29 -24.99 -18.31
C GLN A 336 19.77 -24.86 -18.20
N PRO A 337 19.03 -24.69 -19.30
CA PRO A 337 17.58 -24.60 -19.28
C PRO A 337 16.93 -25.99 -19.15
N SER A 338 17.57 -26.88 -18.39
CA SER A 338 17.10 -28.22 -18.11
C SER A 338 17.61 -28.73 -16.76
N LEU A 339 16.88 -29.69 -16.19
CA LEU A 339 17.25 -30.41 -14.99
C LEU A 339 16.72 -31.85 -15.03
N THR A 340 17.59 -32.84 -14.81
CA THR A 340 17.15 -34.22 -14.59
C THR A 340 16.42 -34.35 -13.25
N VAL A 341 15.22 -34.90 -13.27
CA VAL A 341 14.34 -35.06 -12.10
C VAL A 341 13.96 -36.52 -11.90
N ASN A 342 13.73 -36.92 -10.64
CA ASN A 342 13.13 -38.21 -10.35
C ASN A 342 11.63 -38.16 -10.67
N VAL A 343 11.18 -39.09 -11.52
CA VAL A 343 9.77 -39.22 -11.97
C VAL A 343 9.02 -40.36 -11.28
N ASP A 344 9.70 -41.16 -10.46
CA ASP A 344 9.11 -42.28 -9.71
C ASP A 344 8.20 -41.79 -8.58
N THR A 345 8.42 -40.54 -8.12
CA THR A 345 7.62 -39.92 -7.07
C THR A 345 6.93 -38.66 -7.59
N PRO A 346 5.60 -38.55 -7.46
CA PRO A 346 4.87 -37.35 -7.84
C PRO A 346 5.43 -36.11 -7.15
N ALA A 347 5.75 -35.09 -7.95
CA ALA A 347 6.26 -33.82 -7.45
C ALA A 347 5.83 -32.67 -8.36
N GLN A 348 5.60 -31.50 -7.75
CA GLN A 348 5.39 -30.25 -8.46
C GLN A 348 6.72 -29.53 -8.60
N TYR A 349 7.11 -29.17 -9.83
CA TYR A 349 8.28 -28.37 -10.10
C TYR A 349 7.92 -26.97 -10.57
N GLN A 350 8.68 -25.97 -10.12
CA GLN A 350 8.60 -24.58 -10.57
C GLN A 350 10.01 -24.07 -10.83
N VAL A 351 10.16 -23.18 -11.80
CA VAL A 351 11.46 -22.64 -12.20
C VAL A 351 11.38 -21.13 -12.26
N ILE A 352 12.41 -20.47 -11.72
CA ILE A 352 12.61 -19.02 -11.75
C ILE A 352 13.95 -18.76 -12.45
N ALA A 353 14.00 -17.73 -13.31
CA ALA A 353 15.21 -17.30 -14.04
C ALA A 353 15.84 -16.05 -13.41
#